data_AF-A0A922JH08-F1
#
_entry.id   AF-A0A922JH08-F1
#
_cell.length_a   1.000
_cell.length_b   1.000
_cell.length_c   1.000
_cell.angle_alpha   90.00
_cell.angle_beta   90.00
_cell.angle_gamma   90.00
#
_symmetry.space_group_name_H-M   'P 1'
#
loop_
_entity.id
_entity.type
_entity.pdbx_description
1 polymer ?
#
loop_
_entity_poly.entity_id
_entity_poly.type
_entity_poly.pdbx_seq_one_letter_code
_entity_poly.pdbx_strand_id
1 'polypeptide(L)'
;MYEYGNCIRSSGKTILNGVANETKIHTQPGCCLCDGLKEKLQAAFLLAGPDSLHDVDLQIRDITSNPEWEMAYQYEIPVLAKVLSDGTEVLN
;
A
#
# COMPACT_ATOMS: atom_id res chain seq x y z
N MET A 1 26.95 11.55 7.64
CA MET A 1 26.11 11.31 8.83
C MET A 1 24.68 11.52 8.38
N TYR A 2 23.86 10.48 8.36
CA TYR A 2 22.48 10.55 7.88
C TYR A 2 21.60 11.14 8.97
N GLU A 3 20.94 12.26 8.70
CA GLU A 3 19.92 12.80 9.61
C GLU A 3 18.55 12.18 9.26
N TYR A 4 18.13 11.24 10.10
CA TYR A 4 16.74 10.80 10.20
C TYR A 4 15.91 11.94 10.81
N GLY A 5 15.09 12.61 10.01
CA GLY A 5 14.33 13.79 10.42
C GLY A 5 12.83 13.67 10.14
N ASN A 6 12.14 12.93 11.01
CA ASN A 6 10.73 13.03 11.41
C ASN A 6 9.66 13.43 10.38
N CYS A 7 8.86 12.43 9.96
CA CYS A 7 7.53 12.67 9.43
C CYS A 7 6.54 12.82 10.61
N ILE A 8 6.22 14.07 10.96
CA ILE A 8 5.13 14.41 11.88
C ILE A 8 3.80 14.06 11.21
N ARG A 9 3.26 12.88 11.51
CA ARG A 9 1.88 12.54 11.18
C ARG A 9 0.97 13.31 12.14
N SER A 10 0.62 14.55 11.77
CA SER A 10 -0.48 15.27 12.41
C SER A 10 -1.75 14.45 12.20
N SER A 11 -2.15 13.71 13.22
CA SER A 11 -3.41 12.99 13.27
C SER A 11 -4.53 14.00 13.48
N GLY A 12 -4.83 14.74 12.40
CA GLY A 12 -6.02 15.55 12.24
C GLY A 12 -6.89 14.97 11.13
N LYS A 13 -7.18 13.66 11.17
CA LYS A 13 -8.18 13.07 10.27
C LYS A 13 -9.55 13.40 10.86
N THR A 14 -10.00 14.64 10.64
CA THR A 14 -11.40 15.00 10.81
C THR A 14 -12.19 13.98 10.01
N ILE A 15 -13.03 13.20 10.70
CA ILE A 15 -13.97 12.27 10.08
C ILE A 15 -15.00 13.14 9.34
N LEU A 16 -14.65 13.51 8.11
CA LEU A 16 -15.59 13.95 7.09
C LEU A 16 -15.81 12.71 6.24
N ASN A 17 -17.06 12.24 6.19
CA ASN A 17 -17.53 11.11 5.39
C ASN A 17 -16.79 10.97 4.04
N GLY A 18 -15.78 10.11 4.00
CA GLY A 18 -15.00 9.80 2.82
C GLY A 18 -14.52 8.37 2.96
N VAL A 19 -14.98 7.50 2.07
CA VAL A 19 -14.51 6.11 1.97
C VAL A 19 -13.02 6.20 1.67
N ALA A 20 -12.17 6.02 2.67
CA ALA A 20 -10.74 5.88 2.43
C ALA A 20 -10.56 4.66 1.51
N ASN A 21 -10.00 4.89 0.32
CA ASN A 21 -9.69 3.79 -0.60
C ASN A 21 -8.44 3.08 -0.06
N GLU A 22 -8.64 2.07 0.79
CA GLU A 22 -7.55 1.26 1.31
C GLU A 22 -7.06 0.30 0.21
N THR A 23 -5.75 0.27 0.00
CA THR A 23 -5.09 -0.61 -0.97
C THR A 23 -3.98 -1.36 -0.26
N LYS A 24 -3.86 -2.66 -0.52
CA LYS A 24 -2.81 -3.52 0.03
C LYS A 24 -1.86 -3.95 -1.08
N ILE A 25 -0.56 -3.95 -0.78
CA ILE A 25 0.47 -4.57 -1.60
C ILE A 25 1.08 -5.75 -0.84
N HIS A 26 0.99 -6.93 -1.43
CA HIS A 26 1.60 -8.15 -0.92
C HIS A 26 3.03 -8.28 -1.47
N THR A 27 3.99 -8.48 -0.57
CA THR A 27 5.44 -8.50 -0.85
C THR A 27 6.10 -9.66 -0.10
N GLN A 28 7.32 -10.03 -0.49
CA GLN A 28 8.21 -10.87 0.33
C GLN A 28 9.58 -10.19 0.49
N PRO A 29 10.38 -10.56 1.50
CA PRO A 29 11.74 -10.05 1.67
C PRO A 29 12.64 -10.39 0.47
N GLY A 30 13.51 -9.47 0.06
CA GLY A 30 14.44 -9.68 -1.06
C GLY A 30 13.82 -9.62 -2.45
N CYS A 31 12.57 -9.16 -2.58
CA CYS A 31 11.87 -9.03 -3.85
C CYS A 31 12.17 -7.68 -4.55
N CYS A 32 13.12 -7.67 -5.49
CA CYS A 32 13.47 -6.46 -6.24
C CYS A 32 12.28 -5.84 -7.01
N LEU A 33 11.37 -6.69 -7.52
CA LEU A 33 10.16 -6.24 -8.22
C LEU A 33 9.22 -5.49 -7.28
N CYS A 34 9.10 -5.97 -6.03
CA CYS A 34 8.25 -5.38 -5.01
C CYS A 34 8.79 -4.00 -4.60
N ASP A 35 10.11 -3.85 -4.48
CA ASP A 35 10.74 -2.58 -4.12
C ASP A 35 10.59 -1.54 -5.25
N GLY A 36 10.86 -1.93 -6.49
CA GLY A 36 10.64 -1.05 -7.64
C GLY A 36 9.18 -0.62 -7.83
N LEU A 37 8.21 -1.47 -7.49
CA LEU A 37 6.79 -1.11 -7.52
C LEU A 37 6.42 -0.15 -6.38
N LYS A 38 6.93 -0.38 -5.15
CA LYS A 38 6.72 0.53 -4.01
C LYS A 38 7.22 1.93 -4.31
N GLU A 39 8.42 2.06 -4.86
CA GLU A 39 8.99 3.37 -5.25
C GLU A 39 8.11 4.10 -6.25
N LYS A 40 7.59 3.39 -7.26
CA LYS A 40 6.68 3.97 -8.27
C LYS A 40 5.35 4.41 -7.69
N LEU A 41 4.77 3.61 -6.79
CA LEU A 41 3.53 3.96 -6.10
C LEU A 41 3.72 5.20 -5.22
N GLN A 42 4.83 5.26 -4.47
CA GLN A 42 5.18 6.43 -3.67
C GLN A 42 5.33 7.69 -4.54
N ALA A 43 6.02 7.59 -5.67
CA ALA A 43 6.13 8.69 -6.62
C ALA A 43 4.75 9.11 -7.16
N ALA A 44 3.89 8.15 -7.51
CA ALA A 44 2.53 8.43 -7.99
C ALA A 44 1.66 9.11 -6.92
N PHE A 45 1.79 8.73 -5.65
CA PHE A 45 1.13 9.40 -4.53
C PHE A 45 1.60 10.85 -4.34
N LEU A 46 2.76 11.25 -4.87
CA LEU A 46 3.22 12.65 -4.79
C LEU A 46 2.71 13.51 -5.95
N LEU A 47 2.20 12.90 -7.02
CA LEU A 47 1.71 13.64 -8.19
C LEU A 47 0.31 14.22 -7.90
N ALA A 48 0.17 15.54 -7.94
CA ALA A 48 -1.13 16.21 -7.85
C ALA A 48 -1.83 16.23 -9.22
N GLY A 49 -3.10 15.82 -9.25
CA GLY A 49 -3.91 15.74 -10.47
C GLY A 49 -5.33 15.22 -10.18
N PRO A 50 -6.26 15.31 -11.15
CA PRO A 50 -7.63 14.84 -11.00
C PRO A 50 -7.72 13.32 -10.76
N ASP A 51 -6.77 12.55 -11.28
CA ASP A 51 -6.63 11.10 -11.06
C ASP A 51 -5.59 10.76 -9.98
N SER A 52 -5.30 11.72 -9.10
CA SER A 52 -4.26 11.51 -8.10
C SER A 52 -4.69 10.51 -7.04
N LEU A 53 -3.72 9.68 -6.66
CA LEU A 53 -3.85 8.67 -5.62
C LEU A 53 -3.62 9.23 -4.19
N HIS A 54 -3.66 10.56 -3.99
CA HIS A 54 -3.40 11.22 -2.70
C HIS A 54 -4.29 10.73 -1.54
N ASP A 55 -5.49 10.21 -1.82
CA ASP A 55 -6.44 9.72 -0.81
C ASP A 55 -6.44 8.18 -0.66
N VAL A 56 -5.43 7.51 -1.22
CA VAL A 56 -5.24 6.06 -1.08
C VAL A 56 -4.35 5.78 0.13
N ASP A 57 -4.83 4.94 1.04
CA ASP A 57 -4.02 4.41 2.14
C ASP A 57 -3.38 3.09 1.69
N LEU A 58 -2.08 3.12 1.37
CA LEU A 58 -1.33 1.94 0.94
C LEU A 58 -0.75 1.18 2.14
N GLN A 59 -1.20 -0.06 2.34
CA GLN A 59 -0.64 -0.98 3.33
C GLN A 59 0.27 -2.02 2.66
N ILE A 60 1.45 -2.23 3.24
CA ILE A 60 2.39 -3.26 2.78
C ILE A 60 2.24 -4.49 3.68
N ARG A 61 2.05 -5.67 3.08
CA ARG A 61 1.93 -6.95 3.79
C ARG A 61 2.98 -7.94 3.33
N ASP A 62 3.72 -8.51 4.27
CA ASP A 62 4.67 -9.59 3.99
C ASP A 62 3.91 -10.92 3.90
N ILE A 63 3.92 -11.56 2.72
CA ILE A 63 3.24 -12.84 2.52
C ILE A 63 3.84 -13.96 3.37
N THR A 64 5.13 -13.88 3.73
CA THR A 64 5.81 -14.88 4.56
C THR A 64 5.38 -14.83 6.02
N SER A 65 4.66 -13.77 6.43
CA SER A 65 4.13 -13.62 7.79
C SER A 65 2.82 -14.36 8.02
N ASN A 66 2.13 -14.80 6.96
CA ASN A 66 0.87 -15.53 7.04
C ASN A 66 0.84 -16.63 5.97
N PRO A 67 0.76 -17.92 6.37
CA PRO A 67 0.80 -19.04 5.42
C PRO A 67 -0.35 -19.04 4.40
N GLU A 68 -1.50 -18.44 4.72
CA GLU A 68 -2.60 -18.30 3.76
C GLU A 68 -2.22 -17.32 2.64
N TRP A 69 -1.56 -16.21 2.97
CA TRP A 69 -1.08 -15.25 1.98
C TRP A 69 0.10 -15.80 1.18
N GLU A 70 1.01 -16.51 1.84
CA GLU A 70 2.13 -17.17 1.17
C GLU A 70 1.60 -18.16 0.13
N MET A 71 0.71 -19.08 0.51
CA MET A 71 0.13 -20.04 -0.40
C MET A 71 -0.62 -19.40 -1.57
N ALA A 72 -1.35 -18.30 -1.31
CA ALA A 72 -2.12 -17.60 -2.33
C ALA A 72 -1.24 -16.81 -3.32
N TYR A 73 -0.15 -16.19 -2.85
CA TYR A 73 0.55 -15.16 -3.61
C TYR A 73 2.03 -15.44 -3.88
N GLN A 74 2.64 -16.48 -3.32
CA GLN A 74 4.09 -16.76 -3.43
C GLN A 74 4.67 -16.78 -4.85
N TYR A 75 3.84 -17.02 -5.88
CA TYR A 75 4.26 -17.03 -7.28
C TYR A 75 3.84 -15.79 -8.07
N GLU A 76 3.02 -14.92 -7.49
CA GLU A 76 2.40 -13.78 -8.17
C GLU A 76 2.82 -12.43 -7.60
N ILE A 77 3.58 -12.40 -6.49
CA ILE A 77 4.03 -11.13 -5.93
C ILE A 77 4.90 -10.30 -6.90
N PRO A 78 4.77 -8.96 -6.90
CA PRO A 78 3.90 -8.17 -6.03
C PRO A 78 2.43 -8.18 -6.49
N VAL A 79 1.50 -8.28 -5.53
CA VAL A 79 0.04 -8.25 -5.78
C VAL A 79 -0.56 -7.00 -5.15
N LEU A 80 -1.33 -6.24 -5.92
CA LEU A 80 -2.12 -5.08 -5.46
C LEU A 80 -3.58 -5.49 -5.29
N ALA A 81 -4.12 -5.29 -4.08
CA ALA A 81 -5.50 -5.58 -3.76
C ALA A 81 -6.21 -4.29 -3.32
N LYS A 82 -7.37 -4.02 -3.90
CA LYS A 82 -8.28 -2.98 -3.42
C LYS A 82 -9.12 -3.54 -2.29
N VAL A 83 -9.17 -2.83 -1.16
CA VAL A 83 -10.06 -3.18 -0.05
C VAL A 83 -11.40 -2.49 -0.27
N LEU A 84 -12.46 -3.28 -0.29
CA LEU A 84 -13.83 -2.81 -0.37
C LEU A 84 -14.30 -2.31 1.00
N SER A 85 -15.41 -1.56 1.01
CA SER A 85 -15.99 -1.04 2.26
C SER A 85 -16.46 -2.12 3.24
N ASP A 86 -16.66 -3.35 2.77
CA ASP A 86 -17.00 -4.52 3.59
C ASP A 86 -15.77 -5.27 4.15
N GLY A 87 -14.56 -4.80 3.81
CA GLY A 87 -13.29 -5.40 4.21
C GLY A 87 -12.76 -6.47 3.25
N THR A 88 -13.49 -6.81 2.19
CA THR A 88 -13.06 -7.80 1.20
C THR A 88 -11.94 -7.23 0.31
N GLU A 89 -11.00 -8.08 -0.07
CA GLU A 89 -9.88 -7.74 -0.95
C GLU A 89 -10.18 -8.20 -2.39
N VAL A 90 -10.14 -7.28 -3.35
CA VAL A 90 -10.31 -7.57 -4.78
C VAL A 90 -8.99 -7.29 -5.50
N LEU A 91 -8.51 -8.27 -6.26
CA LEU A 91 -7.31 -8.15 -7.08
C LEU A 91 -7.65 -7.33 -8.33
N ASN A 92 -6.82 -6.33 -8.64
CA ASN A 92 -6.95 -5.48 -9.84
C ASN A 92 -5.90 -5.82 -10.89
#